data_AF-J9YVS7-F1
#
_entry.id   AF-J9YVS7-F1
#
_cell.length_a   1.000
_cell.length_b   1.000
_cell.length_c   1.000
_cell.angle_alpha   90.00
_cell.angle_beta   90.00
_cell.angle_gamma   90.00
#
_symmetry.space_group_name_H-M   'P 1'
#
loop_
_entity.id
_entity.type
_entity.pdbx_description
1 polymer ?
#
loop_
_entity_poly.entity_id
_entity_poly.type
_entity_poly.pdbx_seq_one_letter_code
_entity_poly.pdbx_strand_id
1 'polypeptide(L)'
;MIPKSVSEHLEEYICQEVYVQIAVIKGKEKITTKSAINKYFSSNHFRDLSEGRPYDHFIDGLKDKCLGKLLNSPMRNTKTDDEVIKELQNKLNTLKEDELNDTFWEIETGEYLSGAQVKELENQRDDMIKKLDLLKDQKKSDEVYETIINFCRKYEELCKIKYPEAPLPLEITKTLN
;
A
#
# COMPACT_ATOMS: atom_id res chain seq x y z
N MET A 1 -4.03 -8.37 14.27
CA MET A 1 -3.44 -8.94 13.05
C MET A 1 -4.30 -8.50 11.89
N ILE A 2 -3.70 -7.75 10.97
CA ILE A 2 -4.34 -7.23 9.75
C ILE A 2 -4.66 -8.43 8.83
N PRO A 3 -5.80 -8.41 8.10
CA PRO A 3 -6.10 -9.44 7.10
C PRO A 3 -4.96 -9.57 6.08
N LYS A 4 -4.69 -10.80 5.66
CA LYS A 4 -3.59 -11.08 4.73
C LYS A 4 -3.78 -10.37 3.39
N SER A 5 -4.99 -10.43 2.83
CA SER A 5 -5.39 -9.74 1.59
C SER A 5 -5.13 -8.24 1.65
N VAL A 6 -5.47 -7.59 2.77
CA VAL A 6 -5.22 -6.15 2.99
C VAL A 6 -3.72 -5.84 3.03
N SER A 7 -2.96 -6.69 3.71
CA SER A 7 -1.50 -6.51 3.82
C SER A 7 -0.82 -6.69 2.46
N GLU A 8 -1.25 -7.70 1.68
CA GLU A 8 -0.76 -7.96 0.32
C GLU A 8 -1.15 -6.82 -0.64
N HIS A 9 -2.36 -6.28 -0.53
CA HIS A 9 -2.83 -5.16 -1.35
C HIS A 9 -1.99 -3.89 -1.10
N LEU A 10 -1.80 -3.51 0.17
CA LEU A 10 -0.97 -2.35 0.53
C LEU A 10 0.49 -2.54 0.11
N GLU A 11 1.03 -3.74 0.28
CA GLU A 11 2.39 -4.06 -0.16
C GLU A 11 2.52 -3.97 -1.69
N GLU A 12 1.57 -4.53 -2.45
CA GLU A 12 1.53 -4.43 -3.90
C GLU A 12 1.52 -2.97 -4.35
N TYR A 13 0.65 -2.15 -3.76
CA TYR A 13 0.54 -0.71 -4.05
C TYR A 13 1.89 0.01 -3.84
N ILE A 14 2.51 -0.17 -2.67
CA ILE A 14 3.81 0.48 -2.37
C ILE A 14 4.91 -0.03 -3.31
N CYS A 15 5.00 -1.34 -3.53
CA CYS A 15 6.03 -1.91 -4.38
C CYS A 15 5.88 -1.46 -5.84
N GLN A 16 4.64 -1.36 -6.33
CA GLN A 16 4.33 -0.83 -7.66
C GLN A 16 4.78 0.61 -7.81
N GLU A 17 4.41 1.49 -6.87
CA GLU A 17 4.76 2.91 -6.94
C GLU A 17 6.28 3.09 -7.00
N VAL A 18 7.02 2.43 -6.12
CA VAL A 18 8.49 2.47 -6.10
C VAL A 18 9.07 1.96 -7.42
N TYR A 19 8.62 0.80 -7.89
CA TYR A 19 9.10 0.18 -9.12
C TYR A 19 8.92 1.10 -10.34
N VAL A 20 7.73 1.65 -10.52
CA VAL A 20 7.38 2.51 -11.66
C VAL A 20 8.27 3.75 -11.69
N GLN A 21 8.47 4.41 -10.54
CA GLN A 21 9.30 5.62 -10.50
C GLN A 21 10.75 5.34 -10.89
N ILE A 22 11.33 4.23 -10.39
CA ILE A 22 12.70 3.84 -10.73
C ILE A 22 12.79 3.42 -12.21
N ALA A 23 11.79 2.70 -12.73
CA ALA A 23 11.74 2.32 -14.14
C ALA A 23 11.67 3.54 -15.06
N VAL A 24 10.89 4.55 -14.69
CA VAL A 24 10.79 5.82 -15.42
C VAL A 24 12.14 6.55 -15.42
N ILE A 25 12.82 6.66 -14.26
CA ILE A 25 14.16 7.27 -14.16
C ILE A 25 15.16 6.52 -15.05
N LYS A 26 15.22 5.18 -14.92
CA LYS A 26 16.11 4.31 -15.69
C LYS A 26 15.91 4.50 -17.20
N GLY A 27 14.66 4.48 -17.66
CA GLY A 27 14.31 4.60 -19.07
C GLY A 27 14.58 5.99 -19.65
N LYS A 28 14.19 7.06 -18.94
CA LYS A 28 14.39 8.44 -19.40
C LYS A 28 15.87 8.79 -19.55
N GLU A 29 16.70 8.33 -18.62
CA GLU A 29 18.12 8.70 -18.59
C GLU A 29 19.05 7.64 -19.21
N LYS A 30 18.52 6.47 -19.56
CA LYS A 30 19.28 5.34 -20.13
C LYS A 30 20.46 4.90 -19.24
N ILE A 31 20.20 4.81 -17.93
CA ILE A 31 21.21 4.45 -16.91
C ILE A 31 20.97 3.05 -16.34
N THR A 32 21.89 2.57 -15.49
CA THR A 32 21.73 1.28 -14.80
C THR A 32 20.67 1.35 -13.71
N THR A 33 20.09 0.20 -13.33
CA THR A 33 19.10 0.12 -12.23
C THR A 33 19.67 0.67 -10.91
N LYS A 34 20.92 0.36 -10.58
CA LYS A 34 21.61 0.90 -9.40
C LYS A 34 21.68 2.44 -9.44
N SER A 35 22.03 3.00 -10.60
CA SER A 35 22.10 4.46 -10.76
C SER A 35 20.73 5.11 -10.67
N ALA A 36 19.69 4.46 -11.22
CA ALA A 36 18.32 4.92 -11.13
C ALA A 36 17.79 4.94 -9.69
N ILE A 37 18.10 3.92 -8.88
CA ILE A 37 17.77 3.88 -7.44
C ILE A 37 18.47 5.01 -6.69
N ASN A 38 19.77 5.22 -6.94
CA ASN A 38 20.50 6.31 -6.28
C ASN A 38 19.92 7.69 -6.62
N LYS A 39 19.45 7.88 -7.87
CA LYS A 39 18.73 9.11 -8.26
C LYS A 39 17.34 9.20 -7.64
N TYR A 40 16.64 8.08 -7.50
CA TYR A 40 15.33 8.02 -6.86
C TYR A 40 15.39 8.58 -5.43
N PHE A 41 16.46 8.36 -4.66
CA PHE A 41 16.62 8.93 -3.31
C PHE A 41 16.58 10.45 -3.25
N SER A 42 16.88 11.15 -4.35
CA SER A 42 16.78 12.61 -4.44
C SER A 42 15.45 13.10 -5.00
N SER A 43 14.51 12.20 -5.27
CA SER A 43 13.20 12.52 -5.86
C SER A 43 12.16 12.85 -4.79
N ASN A 44 11.15 13.64 -5.19
CA ASN A 44 9.97 13.86 -4.35
C ASN A 44 9.25 12.55 -4.02
N HIS A 45 9.26 11.57 -4.92
CA HIS A 45 8.63 10.27 -4.69
C HIS A 45 9.30 9.48 -3.56
N PHE A 46 10.62 9.53 -3.45
CA PHE A 46 11.31 8.91 -2.31
C PHE A 46 11.04 9.67 -1.02
N ARG A 47 11.04 11.02 -1.07
CA ARG A 47 10.68 11.83 0.10
C ARG A 47 9.29 11.45 0.61
N ASP A 48 8.29 11.41 -0.27
CA ASP A 48 6.91 11.05 0.05
C ASP A 48 6.82 9.63 0.64
N LEU A 49 7.55 8.66 0.07
CA LEU A 49 7.65 7.30 0.63
C LEU A 49 8.29 7.32 2.04
N SER A 50 9.41 8.01 2.21
CA SER A 50 10.15 8.08 3.49
C SER A 50 9.38 8.82 4.58
N GLU A 51 8.44 9.69 4.20
CA GLU A 51 7.52 10.38 5.10
C GLU A 51 6.29 9.53 5.45
N GLY A 52 6.11 8.36 4.82
CA GLY A 52 5.00 7.44 5.10
C GLY A 52 3.73 7.70 4.30
N ARG A 53 3.76 8.57 3.28
CA ARG A 53 2.55 9.00 2.56
C ARG A 53 1.72 7.88 1.94
N PRO A 54 2.28 6.80 1.37
CA PRO A 54 1.47 5.70 0.86
C PRO A 54 0.58 5.06 1.94
N TYR A 55 1.10 4.91 3.16
CA TYR A 55 0.31 4.44 4.29
C TYR A 55 -0.72 5.48 4.73
N ASP A 56 -0.36 6.77 4.78
CA ASP A 56 -1.29 7.82 5.16
C ASP A 56 -2.48 7.87 4.19
N HIS A 57 -2.22 7.85 2.88
CA HIS A 57 -3.28 7.79 1.87
C HIS A 57 -4.18 6.56 2.04
N PHE A 58 -3.59 5.39 2.29
CA PHE A 58 -4.33 4.15 2.51
C PHE A 58 -5.21 4.22 3.78
N ILE A 59 -4.62 4.66 4.89
CA ILE A 59 -5.28 4.77 6.20
C ILE A 59 -6.37 5.85 6.18
N ASP A 60 -6.12 6.99 5.54
CA ASP A 60 -7.12 8.04 5.38
C ASP A 60 -8.27 7.56 4.50
N GLY A 61 -7.96 6.84 3.42
CA GLY A 61 -8.94 6.16 2.58
C GLY A 61 -9.79 5.15 3.33
N LEU A 62 -9.23 4.42 4.30
CA LEU A 62 -9.95 3.52 5.20
C LEU A 62 -10.83 4.29 6.19
N LYS A 63 -10.27 5.31 6.85
CA LYS A 63 -10.98 6.18 7.81
C LYS A 63 -12.16 6.90 7.15
N ASP A 64 -12.02 7.24 5.88
CA ASP A 64 -13.14 7.81 5.13
C ASP A 64 -14.30 6.84 4.94
N LYS A 65 -13.99 5.54 4.86
CA LYS A 65 -14.93 4.43 4.71
C LYS A 65 -15.31 3.76 6.03
N CYS A 66 -15.29 4.54 7.12
CA CYS A 66 -15.81 4.10 8.41
C CYS A 66 -17.33 3.85 8.34
N LEU A 67 -17.79 2.71 8.84
CA LEU A 67 -19.21 2.34 8.79
C LEU A 67 -20.10 3.26 9.63
N GLY A 68 -19.56 3.86 10.69
CA GLY A 68 -20.26 4.88 11.49
C GLY A 68 -20.76 6.06 10.65
N LYS A 69 -20.05 6.42 9.58
CA LYS A 69 -20.49 7.49 8.66
C LYS A 69 -21.73 7.12 7.84
N LEU A 70 -22.07 5.83 7.75
CA LEU A 70 -23.19 5.32 6.96
C LEU A 70 -24.47 5.09 7.80
N LEU A 71 -24.46 5.43 9.09
CA LEU A 71 -25.60 5.22 10.01
C LEU A 71 -26.93 5.77 9.48
N ASN A 72 -26.88 6.99 8.94
CA ASN A 72 -28.04 7.72 8.42
C ASN A 72 -28.15 7.64 6.88
N SER A 73 -27.36 6.78 6.24
CA SER A 73 -27.38 6.65 4.79
C SER A 73 -28.69 6.00 4.31
N PRO A 74 -29.35 6.53 3.26
CA PRO A 74 -30.54 5.89 2.69
C PRO A 74 -30.24 4.48 2.16
N MET A 75 -28.98 4.21 1.76
CA MET A 75 -28.54 2.90 1.30
C MET A 75 -28.76 1.81 2.35
N ARG A 76 -28.68 2.13 3.65
CA ARG A 76 -28.83 1.16 4.76
C ARG A 76 -30.12 0.32 4.70
N ASN A 77 -31.21 0.91 4.20
CA ASN A 77 -32.53 0.27 4.16
C ASN A 77 -33.11 0.17 2.75
N THR A 78 -32.34 0.55 1.73
CA THR A 78 -32.80 0.50 0.34
C THR A 78 -32.74 -0.94 -0.17
N LYS A 79 -33.83 -1.45 -0.74
CA LYS A 79 -33.87 -2.79 -1.32
C LYS A 79 -32.84 -2.88 -2.46
N THR A 80 -32.02 -3.93 -2.43
CA THR A 80 -31.01 -4.21 -3.45
C THR A 80 -30.90 -5.71 -3.66
N ASP A 81 -30.53 -6.11 -4.88
CA ASP A 81 -30.19 -7.49 -5.20
C ASP A 81 -28.67 -7.74 -5.17
N ASP A 82 -27.86 -6.69 -5.01
CA ASP A 82 -26.40 -6.76 -4.90
C ASP A 82 -25.97 -7.40 -3.56
N GLU A 83 -25.26 -8.51 -3.63
CA GLU A 83 -24.83 -9.29 -2.45
C GLU A 83 -23.83 -8.54 -1.55
N VAL A 84 -22.95 -7.72 -2.13
CA VAL A 84 -21.98 -6.91 -1.35
C VAL A 84 -22.74 -5.85 -0.56
N ILE A 85 -23.72 -5.20 -1.18
CA ILE A 85 -24.55 -4.20 -0.50
C ILE A 85 -25.42 -4.87 0.56
N LYS A 86 -25.96 -6.07 0.32
CA LYS A 86 -26.70 -6.82 1.36
C LYS A 86 -25.82 -7.14 2.58
N GLU A 87 -24.57 -7.57 2.37
CA GLU A 87 -23.63 -7.82 3.47
C GLU A 87 -23.36 -6.55 4.28
N LEU A 88 -23.09 -5.44 3.58
CA LEU A 88 -22.86 -4.13 4.20
C LEU A 88 -24.08 -3.68 5.01
N GLN A 89 -25.29 -3.77 4.44
CA GLN A 89 -26.55 -3.46 5.13
C GLN A 89 -26.74 -4.34 6.37
N ASN A 90 -26.45 -5.63 6.28
CA ASN A 90 -26.54 -6.55 7.43
C ASN A 90 -25.60 -6.11 8.56
N LYS A 91 -24.36 -5.72 8.26
CA LYS A 91 -23.42 -5.18 9.27
C LYS A 91 -23.93 -3.88 9.88
N LEU A 92 -24.38 -2.94 9.06
CA LEU A 92 -24.96 -1.66 9.52
C LEU A 92 -26.18 -1.85 10.43
N ASN A 93 -26.97 -2.91 10.21
CA ASN A 93 -28.18 -3.17 10.98
C ASN A 93 -27.96 -4.05 12.22
N THR A 94 -26.84 -4.78 12.30
CA THR A 94 -26.55 -5.72 13.40
C THR A 94 -25.61 -5.13 14.44
N LEU A 95 -24.62 -4.35 14.02
CA LEU A 95 -23.61 -3.78 14.91
C LEU A 95 -24.14 -2.57 15.68
N LYS A 96 -23.61 -2.35 16.87
CA LYS A 96 -23.87 -1.14 17.66
C LYS A 96 -23.12 0.05 17.08
N GLU A 97 -23.54 1.26 17.45
CA GLU A 97 -22.94 2.50 16.95
C GLU A 97 -21.45 2.64 17.27
N ASP A 98 -21.02 2.22 18.47
CA ASP A 98 -19.61 2.19 18.85
C ASP A 98 -18.79 1.20 18.01
N GLU A 99 -19.34 0.02 17.74
CA GLU A 99 -18.72 -0.99 16.86
C GLU A 99 -18.63 -0.49 15.41
N LEU A 100 -19.65 0.22 14.93
CA LEU A 100 -19.66 0.81 13.58
C LEU A 100 -18.62 1.93 13.44
N ASN A 101 -18.42 2.73 14.48
CA ASN A 101 -17.38 3.76 14.52
C ASN A 101 -15.96 3.17 14.59
N ASP A 102 -15.82 1.91 15.03
CA ASP A 102 -14.55 1.18 15.04
C ASP A 102 -14.36 0.27 13.81
N THR A 103 -15.33 0.20 12.89
CA THR A 103 -15.27 -0.68 11.71
C THR A 103 -15.02 0.11 10.44
N PHE A 104 -13.99 -0.28 9.69
CA PHE A 104 -13.52 0.36 8.45
C PHE A 104 -13.58 -0.62 7.29
N TRP A 105 -14.15 -0.22 6.17
CA TRP A 105 -14.26 -1.09 5.00
C TRP A 105 -13.14 -0.81 3.99
N GLU A 106 -12.32 -1.82 3.71
CA GLU A 106 -11.35 -1.81 2.62
C GLU A 106 -12.03 -2.39 1.37
N ILE A 107 -12.22 -1.55 0.35
CA ILE A 107 -13.06 -1.90 -0.81
C ILE A 107 -12.35 -2.85 -1.77
N GLU A 108 -11.04 -2.71 -1.95
CA GLU A 108 -10.28 -3.47 -2.96
C GLU A 108 -10.20 -4.96 -2.58
N THR A 109 -10.18 -5.26 -1.29
CA THR A 109 -10.14 -6.61 -0.73
C THR A 109 -11.49 -7.10 -0.20
N GLY A 110 -12.43 -6.17 0.04
CA GLY A 110 -13.72 -6.46 0.67
C GLY A 110 -13.64 -6.68 2.18
N GLU A 111 -12.46 -6.57 2.77
CA GLU A 111 -12.23 -6.85 4.19
C GLU A 111 -12.68 -5.69 5.09
N TYR A 112 -13.02 -6.03 6.33
CA TYR A 112 -13.33 -5.05 7.37
C TYR A 112 -12.22 -5.04 8.40
N LEU A 113 -11.75 -3.84 8.75
CA LEU A 113 -10.73 -3.62 9.76
C LEU A 113 -11.35 -2.97 11.01
N SER A 114 -10.81 -3.33 12.18
CA SER A 114 -11.07 -2.64 13.44
C SER A 114 -10.13 -1.45 13.62
N GLY A 115 -10.44 -0.54 14.55
CA GLY A 115 -9.53 0.56 14.90
C GLY A 115 -8.19 0.07 15.44
N ALA A 116 -8.17 -1.10 16.10
CA ALA A 116 -6.93 -1.75 16.52
C ALA A 116 -6.07 -2.19 15.32
N GLN A 117 -6.68 -2.71 14.26
CA GLN A 117 -5.95 -3.07 13.02
C GLN A 117 -5.51 -1.83 12.25
N VAL A 118 -6.30 -0.75 12.23
CA VAL A 118 -5.87 0.55 11.70
C VAL A 118 -4.67 1.08 12.50
N LYS A 119 -4.65 0.90 13.82
CA LYS A 119 -3.49 1.27 14.65
C LYS A 119 -2.25 0.43 14.35
N GLU A 120 -2.43 -0.85 14.02
CA GLU A 120 -1.36 -1.74 13.57
C GLU A 120 -0.74 -1.23 12.24
N LEU A 121 -1.56 -0.74 11.30
CA LEU A 121 -1.09 -0.10 10.07
C LEU A 121 -0.30 1.20 10.33
N GLU A 122 -0.77 2.04 11.26
CA GLU A 122 -0.03 3.25 11.68
C GLU A 122 1.35 2.90 12.26
N ASN A 123 1.45 1.81 13.04
CA ASN A 123 2.74 1.34 13.56
C ASN A 123 3.66 0.82 12.45
N GLN A 124 3.12 0.08 11.47
CA GLN A 124 3.88 -0.38 10.30
C GLN A 124 4.43 0.79 9.46
N ARG A 125 3.64 1.85 9.29
CA ARG A 125 4.09 3.12 8.68
C ARG A 125 5.28 3.68 9.44
N ASP A 126 5.15 3.84 10.75
CA ASP A 126 6.20 4.46 11.58
C ASP A 126 7.51 3.66 11.54
N ASP A 127 7.42 2.33 11.47
CA ASP A 127 8.59 1.46 11.30
C ASP A 127 9.21 1.57 9.90
N MET A 128 8.39 1.71 8.85
CA MET A 128 8.88 2.01 7.50
C MET A 128 9.61 3.36 7.46
N ILE A 129 9.05 4.41 8.06
CA ILE A 129 9.68 5.74 8.15
C ILE A 129 11.05 5.64 8.81
N LYS A 130 11.16 4.97 9.96
CA LYS A 130 12.46 4.77 10.66
C LYS A 130 13.47 4.02 9.80
N LYS A 131 12.99 3.08 8.98
CA LYS A 131 13.83 2.26 8.09
C LYS A 131 14.33 3.04 6.87
N LEU A 132 13.57 4.01 6.38
CA LEU A 132 13.88 4.82 5.19
C LEU A 132 14.51 6.19 5.50
N ASP A 133 14.68 6.55 6.77
CA ASP A 133 15.18 7.86 7.20
C ASP A 133 16.68 8.05 6.88
N LEU A 134 16.96 8.48 5.65
CA LEU A 134 18.29 8.88 5.19
C LEU A 134 18.71 10.26 5.70
N LEU A 135 17.77 11.11 6.15
CA LEU A 135 18.06 12.46 6.63
C LEU A 135 18.75 12.44 7.99
N LYS A 136 18.37 11.51 8.87
CA LYS A 136 18.97 11.37 10.21
C LYS A 136 20.22 10.49 10.21
N ASP A 137 20.37 9.58 9.25
CA ASP A 137 21.52 8.66 9.21
C ASP A 137 21.94 8.31 7.77
N GLN A 138 22.85 9.12 7.22
CA GLN A 138 23.42 8.89 5.90
C GLN A 138 24.17 7.54 5.78
N LYS A 139 24.58 6.92 6.89
CA LYS A 139 25.26 5.62 6.88
C LYS A 139 24.33 4.45 6.57
N LYS A 140 23.00 4.68 6.59
CA LYS A 140 21.99 3.68 6.21
C LYS A 140 21.75 3.57 4.70
N SER A 141 22.53 4.26 3.86
CA SER A 141 22.31 4.26 2.41
C SER A 141 22.20 2.85 1.83
N ASP A 142 23.01 1.92 2.32
CA ASP A 142 23.04 0.53 1.85
C ASP A 142 21.79 -0.23 2.32
N GLU A 143 21.36 -0.06 3.57
CA GLU A 143 20.13 -0.69 4.10
C GLU A 143 18.87 -0.17 3.39
N VAL A 144 18.81 1.13 3.13
CA VAL A 144 17.72 1.76 2.39
C VAL A 144 17.73 1.29 0.94
N TYR A 145 18.91 1.21 0.31
CA TYR A 145 19.06 0.63 -1.02
C TYR A 145 18.54 -0.81 -1.08
N GLU A 146 18.93 -1.65 -0.12
CA GLU A 146 18.42 -3.03 -0.03
C GLU A 146 16.91 -3.09 0.21
N THR A 147 16.36 -2.11 0.93
CA THR A 147 14.91 -2.02 1.11
C THR A 147 14.19 -1.69 -0.19
N ILE A 148 14.69 -0.68 -0.92
CA ILE A 148 14.11 -0.25 -2.20
C ILE A 148 14.27 -1.31 -3.28
N ILE A 149 15.42 -1.99 -3.35
CA ILE A 149 15.61 -3.08 -4.33
C ILE A 149 14.69 -4.27 -4.01
N ASN A 150 14.43 -4.54 -2.72
CA ASN A 150 13.48 -5.58 -2.31
C ASN A 150 12.04 -5.24 -2.70
N PHE A 151 11.60 -3.98 -2.54
CA PHE A 151 10.29 -3.56 -3.06
C PHE A 151 10.18 -3.75 -4.57
N CYS A 152 11.21 -3.36 -5.31
CA CYS A 152 11.24 -3.56 -6.76
C CYS A 152 11.22 -5.04 -7.13
N ARG A 153 11.95 -5.89 -6.41
CA ARG A 153 11.99 -7.35 -6.63
C ARG A 153 10.62 -7.98 -6.41
N LYS A 154 9.96 -7.66 -5.29
CA LYS A 154 8.61 -8.15 -4.98
C LYS A 154 7.62 -7.81 -6.09
N TYR A 155 7.66 -6.58 -6.58
CA TYR A 155 6.80 -6.17 -7.69
C TYR A 155 7.13 -6.92 -8.99
N GLU A 156 8.40 -7.12 -9.33
CA GLU A 156 8.75 -7.92 -10.52
C GLU A 156 8.28 -9.37 -10.42
N GLU A 157 8.42 -10.01 -9.26
CA GLU A 157 7.93 -11.36 -9.01
C GLU A 157 6.42 -11.44 -9.22
N LEU A 158 5.68 -10.45 -8.72
CA LEU A 158 4.25 -10.33 -8.95
C LEU A 158 3.91 -10.13 -10.43
N CYS A 159 4.64 -9.25 -11.13
CA CYS A 159 4.47 -9.02 -12.57
C CYS A 159 4.71 -10.28 -13.40
N LYS A 160 5.69 -11.12 -13.04
CA LYS A 160 5.92 -12.40 -13.74
C LYS A 160 4.73 -13.34 -13.64
N ILE A 161 4.03 -13.32 -12.51
CA ILE A 161 2.85 -14.16 -12.27
C ILE A 161 1.64 -13.58 -13.02
N LYS A 162 1.37 -12.28 -12.86
CA LYS A 162 0.18 -11.63 -13.45
C LYS A 162 0.31 -11.38 -14.94
N TYR A 163 1.52 -11.09 -15.42
CA TYR A 163 1.82 -10.62 -16.78
C TYR A 163 3.11 -11.26 -17.33
N PRO A 164 3.12 -12.59 -17.56
CA PRO A 164 4.35 -13.32 -17.90
C PRO A 164 5.04 -12.85 -19.19
N GLU A 165 4.29 -12.29 -20.13
CA GLU A 165 4.79 -11.81 -21.42
C GLU A 165 5.25 -10.33 -21.38
N ALA A 166 5.00 -9.61 -20.28
CA ALA A 166 5.33 -8.20 -20.18
C ALA A 166 6.85 -8.02 -19.94
N PRO A 167 7.50 -7.08 -20.65
CA PRO A 167 8.89 -6.75 -20.35
C PRO A 167 8.99 -6.19 -18.93
N LEU A 168 10.05 -6.56 -18.22
CA LEU A 168 10.38 -6.05 -16.88
C LEU A 168 11.46 -4.98 -17.00
N PRO A 169 11.16 -3.67 -16.87
CA PRO A 169 12.11 -2.60 -17.13
C PRO A 169 13.37 -2.62 -16.26
N LEU A 170 13.28 -3.10 -15.00
CA LEU A 170 14.42 -3.07 -14.08
C LEU A 170 15.32 -4.31 -14.19
N GLU A 171 14.75 -5.45 -14.58
CA GLU A 171 15.44 -6.74 -14.78
C GLU A 171 16.19 -7.26 -13.54
N ILE A 172 15.71 -6.89 -12.35
CA ILE A 172 16.33 -7.22 -11.05
C ILE A 172 16.30 -8.72 -10.81
N THR A 173 15.21 -9.36 -11.21
CA THR A 173 15.00 -10.80 -11.06
C THR A 173 15.65 -11.64 -12.16
N LYS A 174 16.23 -11.01 -13.21
CA LYS A 174 17.03 -11.71 -14.25
C LYS A 174 18.51 -11.81 -13.86
N THR A 175 18.97 -11.02 -12.90
CA THR A 175 20.40 -10.91 -12.53
C THR A 175 20.90 -12.04 -11.61
N LEU A 176 20.08 -13.07 -11.38
CA LEU A 176 20.46 -14.31 -10.71
C LEU A 176 20.58 -15.43 -11.76
N ASN A 177 21.66 -15.40 -12.54
CA ASN A 177 22.21 -16.53 -13.31
C ASN A 177 23.68 -16.25 -13.60
#